data_AF-A0A913XGV3-F1
#
_entry.id   AF-A0A913XGV3-F1
#
_cell.length_a   1.000
_cell.length_b   1.000
_cell.length_c   1.000
_cell.angle_alpha   90.00
_cell.angle_beta   90.00
_cell.angle_gamma   90.00
#
_symmetry.space_group_name_H-M   'P 1'
#
loop_
_entity.id
_entity.type
_entity.pdbx_description
1 polymer ?
#
loop_
_entity_poly.entity_id
_entity_poly.type
_entity_poly.pdbx_seq_one_letter_code
_entity_poly.pdbx_strand_id
1 'polypeptide(L)'
;MRFSHGIFTNWTAILVLQLFMMDIALSVGKQASGNQSTGASTKYVTSAALTPATICTSIHGVTSKQMRFCEKYRSLMASIFEGIAIGIKECKFQFRKRRWNCTSLISKPPLYRNHAVPGTKEDAFTHAIIAAGIAHSVARALSSGNFTLPGVKSDTKNSINNGIQLAKEFLDGQDSKNQEIKLMNTHNNEVGLAVVNTSAVMECKCIGPSKSCNVRTCWKRLAGFRTVGKGLHELYMKSVKVKSNQAQSSLVLVGDPFSKPTAKKEFVHIKDSPNYCDRKASLGILGTHGRTCVRDSNDKEADVCDIMCCGRGYDTRIVMRKWKCRCKFYWCCFVKCKSCTEDAIVQSCK
;
A
#
# COMPACT_ATOMS: atom_id res chain seq x y z
N MET A 1 -4.72 -71.56 58.84
CA MET A 1 -4.67 -70.11 58.53
C MET A 1 -4.52 -69.95 57.03
N ARG A 2 -5.55 -69.35 56.41
CA ARG A 2 -5.65 -68.91 54.99
C ARG A 2 -4.63 -67.78 54.73
N PHE A 3 -4.09 -67.50 53.55
CA PHE A 3 -4.05 -68.09 52.20
C PHE A 3 -2.76 -67.51 51.56
N SER A 4 -1.92 -68.36 50.98
CA SER A 4 -0.82 -67.96 50.07
C SER A 4 -1.13 -68.61 48.72
N HIS A 5 -1.18 -67.83 47.65
CA HIS A 5 -1.26 -68.33 46.28
C HIS A 5 -0.28 -67.55 45.39
N GLY A 6 0.77 -68.25 44.98
CA GLY A 6 0.82 -68.78 43.61
C GLY A 6 1.16 -67.79 42.50
N ILE A 7 2.45 -67.75 42.19
CA ILE A 7 3.07 -67.32 40.93
C ILE A 7 2.62 -68.24 39.79
N PHE A 8 2.27 -67.72 38.61
CA PHE A 8 2.75 -68.26 37.32
C PHE A 8 2.68 -67.21 36.19
N THR A 9 3.77 -67.24 35.44
CA THR A 9 4.29 -66.37 34.38
C THR A 9 3.44 -66.22 33.12
N ASN A 10 3.49 -65.05 32.46
CA ASN A 10 3.39 -64.97 31.01
C ASN A 10 4.28 -63.86 30.44
N TRP A 11 5.43 -64.26 29.90
CA TRP A 11 6.47 -63.43 29.27
C TRP A 11 6.13 -63.21 27.79
N THR A 12 5.24 -62.28 27.46
CA THR A 12 4.96 -61.89 26.06
C THR A 12 4.51 -60.43 25.90
N ALA A 13 5.13 -59.49 26.63
CA ALA A 13 4.74 -58.07 26.52
C ALA A 13 5.89 -57.06 26.62
N ILE A 14 7.14 -57.44 26.34
CA ILE A 14 8.27 -56.50 26.22
C ILE A 14 9.20 -56.98 25.09
N LEU A 15 8.76 -56.94 23.83
CA LEU A 15 9.63 -57.11 22.64
C LEU A 15 8.91 -56.85 21.29
N VAL A 16 8.09 -55.80 21.15
CA VAL A 16 7.50 -55.41 19.84
C VAL A 16 7.56 -53.89 19.60
N LEU A 17 8.65 -53.23 19.99
CA LEU A 17 8.82 -51.78 19.78
C LEU A 17 10.22 -51.39 19.25
N GLN A 18 10.81 -52.25 18.40
CA GLN A 18 12.15 -52.02 17.84
C GLN A 18 12.34 -52.48 16.37
N LEU A 19 11.31 -52.61 15.54
CA LEU A 19 11.49 -52.83 14.10
C LEU A 19 10.33 -52.23 13.30
N PHE A 20 10.53 -51.09 12.64
CA PHE A 20 9.93 -50.68 11.35
C PHE A 20 10.49 -49.31 10.93
N MET A 21 11.76 -49.32 10.49
CA MET A 21 12.38 -48.27 9.66
C MET A 21 13.10 -49.00 8.53
N MET A 22 12.94 -48.51 7.28
CA MET A 22 13.34 -49.06 5.96
C MET A 22 12.36 -50.13 5.42
N ASP A 23 11.78 -50.07 4.21
CA ASP A 23 12.06 -49.34 2.97
C ASP A 23 10.78 -49.21 2.11
N ILE A 24 10.82 -48.26 1.15
CA ILE A 24 10.46 -48.40 -0.29
C ILE A 24 9.86 -47.10 -0.85
N ALA A 25 10.58 -46.58 -1.85
CA ALA A 25 10.21 -45.48 -2.70
C ALA A 25 9.31 -45.91 -3.89
N LEU A 26 8.68 -44.89 -4.51
CA LEU A 26 8.23 -44.77 -5.90
C LEU A 26 6.73 -44.94 -6.24
N SER A 27 6.20 -43.81 -6.73
CA SER A 27 5.41 -43.64 -7.96
C SER A 27 3.88 -43.46 -7.88
N VAL A 28 3.49 -42.19 -8.13
CA VAL A 28 2.44 -41.71 -9.05
C VAL A 28 0.98 -42.13 -8.84
N GLY A 29 0.15 -41.12 -8.49
CA GLY A 29 -1.05 -40.82 -9.27
C GLY A 29 -2.40 -40.78 -8.53
N LYS A 30 -3.10 -39.66 -8.75
CA LYS A 30 -4.57 -39.42 -8.65
C LYS A 30 -5.20 -39.04 -7.29
N GLN A 31 -5.51 -37.73 -7.24
CA GLN A 31 -6.80 -37.12 -6.89
C GLN A 31 -7.64 -37.63 -5.71
N ALA A 32 -7.86 -36.67 -4.79
CA ALA A 32 -9.15 -36.19 -4.26
C ALA A 32 -9.54 -36.58 -2.81
N SER A 33 -9.86 -35.51 -2.06
CA SER A 33 -10.65 -35.42 -0.82
C SER A 33 -10.02 -36.06 0.44
N GLY A 34 -9.80 -35.38 1.56
CA GLY A 34 -10.17 -34.06 2.04
C GLY A 34 -10.15 -34.12 3.57
N ASN A 35 -9.53 -33.16 4.24
CA ASN A 35 -10.02 -32.79 5.57
C ASN A 35 -9.63 -31.36 5.94
N GLN A 36 -10.65 -30.63 6.38
CA GLN A 36 -10.61 -29.22 6.77
C GLN A 36 -9.95 -29.08 8.14
N SER A 37 -9.08 -28.07 8.28
CA SER A 37 -8.84 -27.40 9.56
C SER A 37 -9.06 -25.90 9.36
N THR A 38 -9.81 -25.34 10.29
CA THR A 38 -10.43 -24.03 10.27
C THR A 38 -9.41 -22.92 10.57
N GLY A 39 -9.14 -22.11 9.55
CA GLY A 39 -8.42 -20.85 9.66
C GLY A 39 -8.66 -20.07 8.38
N ALA A 40 -9.42 -18.97 8.48
CA ALA A 40 -9.79 -18.14 7.33
C ALA A 40 -8.55 -17.40 6.76
N SER A 41 -7.68 -18.13 6.06
CA SER A 41 -6.66 -17.56 5.18
C SER A 41 -7.31 -17.15 3.88
N THR A 42 -7.67 -15.88 3.78
CA THR A 42 -8.05 -15.28 2.50
C THR A 42 -6.82 -15.35 1.59
N LYS A 43 -6.90 -16.16 0.53
CA LYS A 43 -5.83 -16.24 -0.48
C LYS A 43 -5.67 -14.88 -1.13
N TYR A 44 -4.52 -14.24 -0.89
CA TYR A 44 -4.12 -13.03 -1.61
C TYR A 44 -4.05 -13.36 -3.10
N VAL A 45 -4.83 -12.63 -3.91
CA VAL A 45 -4.67 -12.73 -5.36
C VAL A 45 -3.43 -11.93 -5.73
N THR A 46 -2.32 -12.64 -5.94
CA THR A 46 -1.13 -12.06 -6.57
C THR A 46 -1.44 -11.77 -8.04
N SER A 47 -0.86 -10.70 -8.58
CA SER A 47 -1.07 -10.21 -9.95
C SER A 47 -0.77 -11.24 -11.05
N ALA A 48 -0.15 -12.37 -10.72
CA ALA A 48 0.26 -13.42 -11.66
C ALA A 48 -0.86 -14.41 -12.02
N ALA A 49 -2.02 -14.40 -11.35
CA ALA A 49 -3.04 -15.46 -11.48
C ALA A 49 -4.43 -15.02 -11.97
N LEU A 50 -4.61 -13.76 -12.40
CA LEU A 50 -5.91 -13.27 -12.87
C LEU A 50 -5.90 -13.06 -14.38
N THR A 51 -6.72 -13.84 -15.09
CA THR A 51 -7.06 -13.51 -16.47
C THR A 51 -7.92 -12.25 -16.52
N PRO A 52 -7.86 -11.43 -17.58
CA PRO A 52 -8.78 -10.30 -17.75
C PRO A 52 -10.26 -10.69 -17.62
N ALA A 53 -10.62 -11.94 -17.93
CA ALA A 53 -11.99 -12.45 -17.83
C ALA A 53 -12.50 -12.63 -16.39
N THR A 54 -11.63 -13.01 -15.44
CA THR A 54 -12.02 -13.29 -14.03
C THR A 54 -11.72 -12.14 -13.07
N ILE A 55 -11.05 -11.08 -13.54
CA ILE A 55 -10.61 -9.98 -12.69
C ILE A 55 -11.78 -9.23 -12.06
N CYS A 56 -12.85 -8.94 -12.81
CA CYS A 56 -13.96 -8.11 -12.34
C CYS A 56 -14.88 -8.84 -11.36
N THR A 57 -15.06 -10.15 -11.52
CA THR A 57 -15.87 -10.97 -10.62
C THR A 57 -15.17 -11.25 -9.29
N SER A 58 -13.85 -11.13 -9.26
CA SER A 58 -13.02 -11.34 -8.06
C SER A 58 -12.92 -10.09 -7.16
N ILE A 59 -13.38 -8.92 -7.61
CA ILE A 59 -13.28 -7.67 -6.84
C ILE A 59 -14.53 -7.53 -5.97
N HIS A 60 -14.37 -7.72 -4.67
CA HIS A 60 -15.46 -7.47 -3.72
C HIS A 60 -15.57 -5.99 -3.37
N GLY A 61 -16.79 -5.48 -3.21
CA GLY A 61 -17.05 -4.13 -2.69
C GLY A 61 -16.80 -2.97 -3.66
N VAL A 62 -16.79 -3.25 -4.96
CA VAL A 62 -16.83 -2.23 -6.04
C VAL A 62 -18.24 -1.71 -6.27
N THR A 63 -18.38 -0.47 -6.72
CA THR A 63 -19.68 0.11 -7.11
C THR A 63 -20.09 -0.33 -8.52
N SER A 64 -21.36 -0.12 -8.89
CA SER A 64 -21.84 -0.39 -10.26
C SER A 64 -21.11 0.43 -11.33
N LYS A 65 -20.62 1.63 -10.99
CA LYS A 65 -19.78 2.43 -11.91
C LYS A 65 -18.39 1.81 -12.08
N GLN A 66 -17.77 1.37 -10.98
CA GLN A 66 -16.48 0.69 -11.02
C GLN A 66 -16.56 -0.68 -11.73
N MET A 67 -17.68 -1.39 -11.59
CA MET A 67 -17.91 -2.64 -12.32
C MET A 67 -17.98 -2.40 -13.84
N ARG A 68 -18.75 -1.39 -14.28
CA ARG A 68 -18.80 -1.00 -15.70
C ARG A 68 -17.44 -0.57 -16.24
N PHE A 69 -16.66 0.19 -15.45
CA PHE A 69 -15.28 0.52 -15.80
C PHE A 69 -14.44 -0.76 -15.95
N CYS A 70 -14.53 -1.68 -14.99
CA CYS A 70 -13.79 -2.94 -15.01
C CYS A 70 -14.10 -3.77 -16.26
N GLU A 71 -15.38 -3.91 -16.60
CA GLU A 71 -15.82 -4.64 -17.79
C GLU A 71 -15.31 -4.00 -19.09
N LYS A 72 -15.30 -2.67 -19.16
CA LYS A 72 -14.78 -1.90 -20.30
C LYS A 72 -13.26 -2.00 -20.44
N TYR A 73 -12.54 -2.06 -19.32
CA TYR A 73 -11.09 -1.91 -19.24
C TYR A 73 -10.39 -3.07 -18.51
N ARG A 74 -10.83 -4.30 -18.75
CA ARG A 74 -10.35 -5.52 -18.06
C ARG A 74 -8.82 -5.66 -18.03
N SER A 75 -8.15 -5.36 -19.15
CA SER A 75 -6.70 -5.45 -19.28
C SER A 75 -5.94 -4.46 -18.39
N LEU A 76 -6.53 -3.30 -18.06
CA LEU A 76 -5.91 -2.28 -17.20
C LEU A 76 -6.00 -2.61 -15.71
N MET A 77 -6.92 -3.48 -15.30
CA MET A 77 -7.22 -3.68 -13.88
C MET A 77 -6.00 -4.17 -13.08
N ALA A 78 -5.12 -4.96 -13.68
CA ALA A 78 -3.85 -5.33 -13.06
C ALA A 78 -2.97 -4.09 -12.77
N SER A 79 -2.90 -3.14 -13.70
CA SER A 79 -2.16 -1.88 -13.52
C SER A 79 -2.80 -0.99 -12.46
N ILE A 80 -4.14 -0.99 -12.34
CA ILE A 80 -4.86 -0.26 -11.28
C ILE A 80 -4.50 -0.83 -9.90
N PHE A 81 -4.57 -2.16 -9.73
CA PHE A 81 -4.22 -2.79 -8.46
C PHE A 81 -2.75 -2.59 -8.09
N GLU A 82 -1.85 -2.67 -9.07
CA GLU A 82 -0.45 -2.32 -8.86
C GLU A 82 -0.29 -0.86 -8.40
N GLY A 83 -1.03 0.07 -9.02
CA GLY A 83 -1.04 1.47 -8.64
C GLY A 83 -1.50 1.71 -7.19
N ILE A 84 -2.56 1.02 -6.76
CA ILE A 84 -3.03 1.05 -5.36
C ILE A 84 -1.92 0.55 -4.43
N ALA A 85 -1.27 -0.58 -4.75
CA ALA A 85 -0.21 -1.15 -3.94
C ALA A 85 1.02 -0.22 -3.82
N ILE A 86 1.41 0.42 -4.93
CA ILE A 86 2.47 1.43 -4.96
C ILE A 86 2.09 2.64 -4.07
N GLY A 87 0.84 3.12 -4.17
CA GLY A 87 0.32 4.19 -3.34
C GLY A 87 0.37 3.89 -1.84
N ILE A 88 -0.12 2.72 -1.42
CA ILE A 88 -0.08 2.27 -0.01
C ILE A 88 1.36 2.13 0.49
N LYS A 89 2.24 1.54 -0.32
CA LYS A 89 3.66 1.38 0.03
C LYS A 89 4.33 2.72 0.27
N GLU A 90 4.06 3.70 -0.59
CA GLU A 90 4.62 5.05 -0.45
C GLU A 90 3.99 5.81 0.72
N CYS A 91 2.69 5.67 0.96
CA CYS A 91 2.03 6.24 2.14
C CYS A 91 2.69 5.76 3.44
N LYS A 92 2.92 4.45 3.57
CA LYS A 92 3.69 3.89 4.69
C LYS A 92 5.08 4.46 4.79
N PHE A 93 5.75 4.70 3.67
CA PHE A 93 7.07 5.31 3.66
C PHE A 93 7.03 6.75 4.19
N GLN A 94 6.14 7.60 3.65
CA GLN A 94 6.02 9.01 4.05
C GLN A 94 5.67 9.14 5.54
N PHE A 95 4.80 8.27 6.05
CA PHE A 95 4.30 8.32 7.42
C PHE A 95 5.01 7.36 8.40
N ARG A 96 6.13 6.71 8.02
CA ARG A 96 6.82 5.70 8.84
C ARG A 96 7.21 6.20 10.24
N LYS A 97 7.51 7.49 10.34
CA LYS A 97 7.93 8.20 11.56
C LYS A 97 6.79 8.92 12.29
N ARG A 98 5.54 8.82 11.82
CA ARG A 98 4.38 9.52 12.40
C ARG A 98 3.54 8.55 13.23
N ARG A 99 2.75 9.06 14.21
CA ARG A 99 1.85 8.25 15.05
C ARG A 99 0.82 7.46 14.22
N TRP A 100 0.24 8.11 13.21
CA TRP A 100 -0.46 7.42 12.13
C TRP A 100 0.55 7.07 11.04
N ASN A 101 0.71 5.78 10.73
CA ASN A 101 1.74 5.26 9.82
C ASN A 101 1.15 4.47 8.62
N CYS A 102 -0.11 4.74 8.28
CA CYS A 102 -0.76 4.16 7.11
C CYS A 102 -0.94 2.62 7.15
N THR A 103 -0.85 2.00 8.34
CA THR A 103 -0.97 0.54 8.50
C THR A 103 -2.40 0.02 8.37
N SER A 104 -3.40 0.82 8.73
CA SER A 104 -4.81 0.42 8.67
C SER A 104 -5.31 0.15 7.24
N LEU A 105 -4.61 0.63 6.20
CA LEU A 105 -5.06 0.52 4.79
C LEU A 105 -5.07 -0.91 4.23
N ILE A 106 -4.33 -1.85 4.84
CA ILE A 106 -4.13 -3.21 4.29
C ILE A 106 -5.14 -4.22 4.86
N SER A 107 -5.95 -3.82 5.85
CA SER A 107 -6.50 -4.79 6.79
C SER A 107 -7.71 -5.61 6.29
N LYS A 108 -8.49 -5.17 5.28
CA LYS A 108 -9.62 -5.93 4.70
C LYS A 108 -9.93 -5.56 3.22
N PRO A 109 -10.29 -6.50 2.35
CA PRO A 109 -10.92 -6.17 1.06
C PRO A 109 -12.27 -5.44 1.26
N PRO A 110 -12.65 -4.52 0.34
CA PRO A 110 -11.82 -3.98 -0.73
C PRO A 110 -10.69 -3.12 -0.18
N LEU A 111 -9.51 -3.24 -0.81
CA LEU A 111 -8.35 -2.34 -0.62
C LEU A 111 -8.72 -0.86 -0.79
N TYR A 112 -9.85 -0.60 -1.44
CA TYR A 112 -10.42 0.72 -1.66
C TYR A 112 -11.25 1.28 -0.48
N ARG A 113 -11.61 0.54 0.57
CA ARG A 113 -12.46 1.09 1.67
C ARG A 113 -11.75 1.37 2.99
N ASN A 114 -10.57 0.81 3.21
CA ASN A 114 -9.86 1.07 4.46
C ASN A 114 -9.02 2.32 4.27
N HIS A 115 -9.61 3.46 4.57
CA HIS A 115 -8.88 4.72 4.66
C HIS A 115 -8.58 5.03 6.12
N ALA A 116 -7.89 6.16 6.36
CA ALA A 116 -7.89 6.75 7.68
C ALA A 116 -9.31 7.16 8.10
N VAL A 117 -9.45 7.75 9.29
CA VAL A 117 -10.76 8.20 9.78
C VAL A 117 -11.40 9.16 8.76
N PRO A 118 -12.61 8.86 8.25
CA PRO A 118 -13.18 9.61 7.14
C PRO A 118 -13.34 11.11 7.42
N GLY A 119 -12.87 11.95 6.50
CA GLY A 119 -12.92 13.40 6.60
C GLY A 119 -11.68 14.07 7.20
N THR A 120 -10.67 13.30 7.61
CA THR A 120 -9.41 13.81 8.21
C THR A 120 -8.35 14.11 7.16
N LYS A 121 -7.27 14.82 7.53
CA LYS A 121 -6.14 15.05 6.62
C LYS A 121 -5.42 13.75 6.23
N GLU A 122 -5.40 12.74 7.10
CA GLU A 122 -4.85 11.41 6.78
C GLU A 122 -5.68 10.69 5.71
N ASP A 123 -7.01 10.87 5.77
CA ASP A 123 -7.95 10.35 4.79
C ASP A 123 -7.77 11.04 3.43
N ALA A 124 -7.69 12.38 3.45
CA ALA A 124 -7.36 13.21 2.31
C ALA A 124 -6.07 12.75 1.61
N PHE A 125 -4.98 12.57 2.36
CA PHE A 125 -3.72 12.07 1.81
C PHE A 125 -3.84 10.68 1.22
N THR A 126 -4.57 9.77 1.89
CA THR A 126 -4.78 8.40 1.42
C THR A 126 -5.47 8.37 0.06
N HIS A 127 -6.53 9.15 -0.12
CA HIS A 127 -7.22 9.29 -1.39
C HIS A 127 -6.27 9.79 -2.50
N ALA A 128 -5.53 10.86 -2.23
CA ALA A 128 -4.62 11.44 -3.20
C ALA A 128 -3.46 10.52 -3.60
N ILE A 129 -2.81 9.84 -2.64
CA ILE A 129 -1.68 8.96 -2.94
C ILE A 129 -2.13 7.68 -3.68
N ILE A 130 -3.34 7.19 -3.41
CA ILE A 130 -3.93 6.08 -4.17
C ILE A 130 -4.28 6.54 -5.59
N ALA A 131 -4.92 7.70 -5.75
CA ALA A 131 -5.22 8.28 -7.07
C ALA A 131 -3.95 8.49 -7.90
N ALA A 132 -2.90 9.05 -7.29
CA ALA A 132 -1.60 9.23 -7.90
C ALA A 132 -0.96 7.88 -8.28
N GLY A 133 -1.05 6.87 -7.41
CA GLY A 133 -0.54 5.53 -7.66
C GLY A 133 -1.20 4.85 -8.86
N ILE A 134 -2.54 4.94 -8.95
CA ILE A 134 -3.30 4.42 -10.09
C ILE A 134 -2.88 5.13 -11.38
N ALA A 135 -2.89 6.47 -11.40
CA ALA A 135 -2.50 7.23 -12.58
C ALA A 135 -1.06 6.95 -13.02
N HIS A 136 -0.13 6.83 -12.06
CA HIS A 136 1.28 6.52 -12.34
C HIS A 136 1.44 5.13 -12.96
N SER A 137 0.83 4.11 -12.37
CA SER A 137 0.91 2.74 -12.86
C SER A 137 0.25 2.57 -14.23
N VAL A 138 -0.96 3.13 -14.40
CA VAL A 138 -1.67 3.11 -15.70
C VAL A 138 -0.88 3.86 -16.76
N ALA A 139 -0.41 5.08 -16.49
CA ALA A 139 0.40 5.84 -17.45
C ALA A 139 1.67 5.09 -17.87
N ARG A 140 2.32 4.39 -16.93
CA ARG A 140 3.49 3.55 -17.22
C ARG A 140 3.11 2.38 -18.12
N ALA A 141 2.00 1.71 -17.84
CA ALA A 141 1.48 0.60 -18.63
C ALA A 141 1.11 1.04 -20.07
N LEU A 142 0.48 2.22 -20.23
CA LEU A 142 0.20 2.80 -21.55
C LEU A 142 1.47 3.14 -22.32
N SER A 143 2.49 3.68 -21.63
CA SER A 143 3.76 4.05 -22.27
C SER A 143 4.55 2.86 -22.82
N SER A 144 4.32 1.65 -22.31
CA SER A 144 4.96 0.44 -22.82
C SER A 144 4.30 -0.13 -24.08
N GLY A 145 3.17 0.42 -24.53
CA GLY A 145 2.53 0.06 -25.81
C GLY A 145 1.79 -1.28 -25.84
N ASN A 146 1.63 -1.95 -24.69
CA ASN A 146 1.06 -3.31 -24.61
C ASN A 146 -0.47 -3.36 -24.48
N PHE A 147 -1.17 -2.25 -24.69
CA PHE A 147 -2.62 -2.16 -24.46
C PHE A 147 -3.36 -1.59 -25.67
N THR A 148 -4.38 -2.32 -26.11
CA THR A 148 -5.42 -1.82 -27.03
C THR A 148 -6.67 -1.53 -26.21
N LEU A 149 -7.04 -0.25 -26.12
CA LEU A 149 -8.12 0.21 -25.24
C LEU A 149 -9.23 0.89 -26.05
N PRO A 150 -10.51 0.58 -25.78
CA PRO A 150 -11.63 1.25 -26.45
C PRO A 150 -11.60 2.76 -26.22
N GLY A 151 -11.56 3.54 -27.31
CA GLY A 151 -11.64 5.00 -27.27
C GLY A 151 -10.39 5.73 -26.78
N VAL A 152 -9.29 5.03 -26.50
CA VAL A 152 -8.01 5.65 -26.09
C VAL A 152 -7.00 5.45 -27.21
N LYS A 153 -6.52 6.55 -27.81
CA LYS A 153 -5.47 6.49 -28.81
C LYS A 153 -4.18 6.01 -28.16
N SER A 154 -3.54 5.01 -28.76
CA SER A 154 -2.21 4.54 -28.37
C SER A 154 -1.20 5.63 -28.73
N ASP A 155 -0.93 6.52 -27.78
CA ASP A 155 0.06 7.58 -27.90
C ASP A 155 0.97 7.56 -26.68
N THR A 156 2.20 7.09 -26.90
CA THR A 156 3.24 7.00 -25.88
C THR A 156 3.62 8.38 -25.34
N LYS A 157 3.46 9.47 -26.12
CA LYS A 157 3.74 10.84 -25.68
C LYS A 157 2.68 11.38 -24.73
N ASN A 158 1.43 10.91 -24.85
CA ASN A 158 0.28 11.34 -24.04
C ASN A 158 -0.10 10.34 -22.94
N SER A 159 0.74 9.34 -22.68
CA SER A 159 0.45 8.27 -21.71
C SER A 159 0.17 8.78 -20.29
N ILE A 160 0.79 9.89 -19.86
CA ILE A 160 0.52 10.52 -18.56
C ILE A 160 -0.91 11.06 -18.49
N ASN A 161 -1.33 11.83 -19.51
CA ASN A 161 -2.67 12.42 -19.55
C ASN A 161 -3.75 11.33 -19.64
N ASN A 162 -3.54 10.33 -20.49
CA ASN A 162 -4.44 9.18 -20.62
C ASN A 162 -4.54 8.39 -19.31
N GLY A 163 -3.41 8.18 -18.62
CA GLY A 163 -3.39 7.51 -17.32
C GLY A 163 -4.12 8.28 -16.23
N ILE A 164 -3.99 9.61 -16.21
CA ILE A 164 -4.76 10.49 -15.32
C ILE A 164 -6.25 10.41 -15.62
N GLN A 165 -6.65 10.44 -16.89
CA GLN A 165 -8.05 10.36 -17.29
C GLN A 165 -8.70 9.04 -16.89
N LEU A 166 -8.03 7.92 -17.16
CA LEU A 166 -8.54 6.58 -16.80
C LEU A 166 -8.57 6.39 -15.28
N ALA A 167 -7.58 6.92 -14.55
CA ALA A 167 -7.60 6.92 -13.10
C ALA A 167 -8.80 7.73 -12.59
N LYS A 168 -9.06 8.91 -13.13
CA LYS A 168 -10.23 9.73 -12.78
C LYS A 168 -11.54 8.99 -13.02
N GLU A 169 -11.73 8.38 -14.19
CA GLU A 169 -12.95 7.61 -14.51
C GLU A 169 -13.17 6.44 -13.53
N PHE A 170 -12.11 5.74 -13.13
CA PHE A 170 -12.19 4.69 -12.11
C PHE A 170 -12.52 5.24 -10.72
N LEU A 171 -11.92 6.37 -10.33
CA LEU A 171 -12.10 6.99 -9.02
C LEU A 171 -13.47 7.68 -8.87
N ASP A 172 -14.03 8.25 -9.93
CA ASP A 172 -15.37 8.86 -9.97
C ASP A 172 -16.49 7.83 -9.72
N GLY A 173 -16.18 6.55 -9.88
CA GLY A 173 -17.05 5.45 -9.52
C GLY A 173 -17.21 5.26 -8.01
N GLN A 174 -16.45 5.97 -7.17
CA GLN A 174 -16.50 5.78 -5.72
C GLN A 174 -17.69 6.51 -5.11
N ASP A 175 -18.50 5.77 -4.38
CA ASP A 175 -19.66 6.33 -3.70
C ASP A 175 -19.45 6.33 -2.18
N SER A 176 -19.66 7.51 -1.60
CA SER A 176 -19.84 7.72 -0.16
C SER A 176 -21.28 8.13 0.08
N LYS A 177 -21.91 7.59 1.12
CA LYS A 177 -23.25 8.03 1.57
C LYS A 177 -23.24 9.46 2.11
N ASN A 178 -22.07 9.94 2.56
CA ASN A 178 -21.87 11.31 3.00
C ASN A 178 -21.33 12.16 1.84
N GLN A 179 -22.15 13.12 1.40
CA GLN A 179 -21.86 14.00 0.27
C GLN A 179 -20.64 14.91 0.52
N GLU A 180 -20.46 15.40 1.74
CA GLU A 180 -19.32 16.28 2.07
C GLU A 180 -17.99 15.53 1.97
N ILE A 181 -17.95 14.31 2.53
CA ILE A 181 -16.79 13.42 2.42
C ILE A 181 -16.54 13.06 0.95
N LYS A 182 -17.60 12.83 0.16
CA LYS A 182 -17.46 12.57 -1.27
C LYS A 182 -16.77 13.73 -1.99
N LEU A 183 -17.24 14.96 -1.75
CA LEU A 183 -16.65 16.17 -2.34
C LEU A 183 -15.17 16.33 -1.94
N MET A 184 -14.86 16.12 -0.66
CA MET A 184 -13.48 16.17 -0.15
C MET A 184 -12.59 15.13 -0.84
N ASN A 185 -13.08 13.89 -0.95
CA ASN A 185 -12.33 12.78 -1.56
C ASN A 185 -12.10 13.02 -3.06
N THR A 186 -13.12 13.50 -3.78
CA THR A 186 -12.98 13.87 -5.20
C THR A 186 -11.95 14.98 -5.38
N HIS A 187 -11.99 16.03 -4.56
CA HIS A 187 -10.99 17.11 -4.61
C HIS A 187 -9.57 16.57 -4.38
N ASN A 188 -9.37 15.78 -3.32
CA ASN A 188 -8.04 15.26 -2.99
C ASN A 188 -7.54 14.22 -4.00
N ASN A 189 -8.44 13.45 -4.63
CA ASN A 189 -8.09 12.63 -5.78
C ASN A 189 -7.51 13.50 -6.91
N GLU A 190 -8.14 14.64 -7.22
CA GLU A 190 -7.66 15.57 -8.25
C GLU A 190 -6.30 16.19 -7.90
N VAL A 191 -6.05 16.51 -6.62
CA VAL A 191 -4.72 16.92 -6.14
C VAL A 191 -3.68 15.82 -6.44
N GLY A 192 -4.00 14.57 -6.10
CA GLY A 192 -3.16 13.41 -6.39
C GLY A 192 -2.80 13.27 -7.87
N LEU A 193 -3.80 13.34 -8.73
CA LEU A 193 -3.66 13.29 -10.19
C LEU A 193 -2.84 14.46 -10.73
N ALA A 194 -3.07 15.66 -10.21
CA ALA A 194 -2.33 16.86 -10.60
C ALA A 194 -0.84 16.74 -10.28
N VAL A 195 -0.49 16.22 -9.08
CA VAL A 195 0.91 16.04 -8.67
C VAL A 195 1.65 15.05 -9.57
N VAL A 196 0.98 14.01 -10.10
CA VAL A 196 1.60 13.11 -11.09
C VAL A 196 2.01 13.87 -12.36
N ASN A 197 1.14 14.77 -12.86
CA ASN A 197 1.43 15.57 -14.06
C ASN A 197 2.51 16.63 -13.81
N THR A 198 2.43 17.35 -12.69
CA THR A 198 3.39 18.44 -12.39
C THR A 198 4.75 17.92 -11.98
N SER A 199 4.83 16.70 -11.44
CA SER A 199 6.09 16.03 -11.14
C SER A 199 6.76 15.41 -12.38
N ALA A 200 6.07 15.35 -13.53
CA ALA A 200 6.63 14.75 -14.74
C ALA A 200 7.88 15.49 -15.21
N VAL A 201 8.89 14.73 -15.63
CA VAL A 201 10.18 15.25 -16.08
C VAL A 201 10.23 15.26 -17.60
N MET A 202 10.86 16.27 -18.19
CA MET A 202 11.13 16.29 -19.63
C MET A 202 12.32 15.37 -19.93
N GLU A 203 12.11 14.35 -20.73
CA GLU A 203 13.15 13.47 -21.26
C GLU A 203 13.35 13.80 -22.74
N CYS A 204 14.60 13.92 -23.18
CA CYS A 204 14.95 14.22 -24.56
C CYS A 204 15.89 13.15 -25.10
N LYS A 205 15.64 12.68 -26.33
CA LYS A 205 16.59 11.89 -27.11
C LYS A 205 17.18 12.73 -28.22
N CYS A 206 18.51 12.80 -28.27
CA CYS A 206 19.27 13.40 -29.35
C CYS A 206 19.16 12.54 -30.60
N ILE A 207 18.97 13.18 -31.75
CA ILE A 207 18.89 12.54 -33.06
C ILE A 207 19.97 13.18 -33.92
N GLY A 208 21.00 12.41 -34.25
CA GLY A 208 22.08 12.87 -35.10
C GLY A 208 23.17 11.80 -35.25
N PRO A 209 24.00 11.88 -36.31
CA PRO A 209 25.15 11.01 -36.48
C PRO A 209 26.07 11.12 -35.25
N SER A 210 26.59 9.98 -34.80
CA SER A 210 27.54 9.87 -33.69
C SER A 210 27.10 10.45 -32.33
N LYS A 211 25.81 10.37 -31.99
CA LYS A 211 25.23 10.96 -30.75
C LYS A 211 25.31 12.49 -30.68
N SER A 212 25.43 13.19 -31.81
CA SER A 212 25.25 14.65 -31.83
C SER A 212 23.83 15.03 -31.40
N CYS A 213 23.69 16.15 -30.67
CA CYS A 213 22.42 16.61 -30.10
C CYS A 213 21.88 17.91 -30.71
N ASN A 214 22.27 18.21 -31.95
CA ASN A 214 21.82 19.40 -32.67
C ASN A 214 20.30 19.38 -32.92
N VAL A 215 19.74 18.19 -33.14
CA VAL A 215 18.30 17.95 -33.14
C VAL A 215 17.98 16.97 -32.00
N ARG A 216 16.89 17.23 -31.27
CA ARG A 216 16.42 16.35 -30.21
C ARG A 216 14.90 16.31 -30.16
N THR A 217 14.37 15.14 -29.83
CA THR A 217 12.94 14.96 -29.58
C THR A 217 12.72 14.78 -28.09
N CYS A 218 11.82 15.58 -27.51
CA CYS A 218 11.52 15.55 -26.08
C CYS A 218 10.07 15.16 -25.81
N TRP A 219 9.82 14.52 -24.68
CA TRP A 219 8.49 14.19 -24.15
C TRP A 219 8.48 14.24 -22.63
N LYS A 220 7.28 14.33 -22.05
CA LYS A 220 7.12 14.16 -20.60
C LYS A 220 7.21 12.69 -20.23
N ARG A 221 7.97 12.39 -19.19
CA ARG A 221 8.10 11.08 -18.56
C ARG A 221 7.68 11.14 -17.10
N LEU A 222 7.10 10.06 -16.60
CA LEU A 222 6.77 9.92 -15.18
C LEU A 222 8.03 10.06 -14.31
N ALA A 223 7.97 10.91 -13.29
CA ALA A 223 8.97 10.89 -12.23
C ALA A 223 8.90 9.59 -11.41
N GLY A 224 9.97 9.33 -10.65
CA GLY A 224 9.94 8.30 -9.63
C GLY A 224 8.82 8.55 -8.63
N PHE A 225 8.10 7.50 -8.24
CA PHE A 225 6.92 7.64 -7.37
C PHE A 225 7.26 8.21 -5.98
N ARG A 226 8.52 8.09 -5.53
CA ARG A 226 9.03 8.77 -4.33
C ARG A 226 8.94 10.30 -4.42
N THR A 227 9.19 10.87 -5.60
CA THR A 227 9.08 12.32 -5.83
C THR A 227 7.63 12.76 -5.72
N VAL A 228 6.70 12.00 -6.33
CA VAL A 228 5.26 12.21 -6.22
C VAL A 228 4.80 12.13 -4.76
N GLY A 229 5.21 11.08 -4.04
CA GLY A 229 4.88 10.89 -2.63
C GLY A 229 5.41 12.03 -1.73
N LYS A 230 6.63 12.51 -1.99
CA LYS A 230 7.21 13.66 -1.28
C LYS A 230 6.40 14.93 -1.53
N GLY A 231 6.09 15.24 -2.79
CA GLY A 231 5.29 16.41 -3.14
C GLY A 231 3.89 16.39 -2.51
N LEU A 232 3.23 15.22 -2.49
CA LEU A 232 1.94 15.06 -1.80
C LEU A 232 2.08 15.25 -0.29
N HIS A 233 3.15 14.74 0.32
CA HIS A 233 3.35 14.87 1.76
C HIS A 233 3.61 16.34 2.16
N GLU A 234 4.35 17.10 1.35
CA GLU A 234 4.55 18.54 1.55
C GLU A 234 3.23 19.32 1.52
N LEU A 235 2.32 18.98 0.59
CA LEU A 235 0.99 19.58 0.53
C LEU A 235 0.10 19.14 1.71
N TYR A 236 0.20 17.89 2.17
CA TYR A 236 -0.52 17.40 3.36
C TYR A 236 -0.18 18.19 4.62
N MET A 237 1.09 18.55 4.80
CA MET A 237 1.54 19.35 5.94
C MET A 237 0.92 20.76 5.95
N LYS A 238 0.44 21.24 4.79
CA LYS A 238 -0.22 22.54 4.58
C LYS A 238 -1.73 22.39 4.32
N SER A 239 -2.32 21.26 4.68
CA SER A 239 -3.74 21.00 4.44
C SER A 239 -4.64 22.02 5.13
N VAL A 240 -5.78 22.31 4.49
CA VAL A 240 -6.72 23.35 4.92
C VAL A 240 -8.05 22.73 5.31
N LYS A 241 -8.64 23.26 6.39
CA LYS A 241 -9.97 22.83 6.84
C LYS A 241 -11.06 23.52 6.01
N VAL A 242 -12.02 22.74 5.52
CA VAL A 242 -13.11 23.21 4.67
C VAL A 242 -14.47 22.80 5.24
N LYS A 243 -15.52 23.49 4.80
CA LYS A 243 -16.91 23.14 5.07
C LYS A 243 -17.69 22.98 3.76
N SER A 244 -18.76 22.19 3.80
CA SER A 244 -19.64 22.05 2.65
C SER A 244 -20.63 23.20 2.57
N ASN A 245 -20.75 23.81 1.40
CA ASN A 245 -21.88 24.65 1.04
C ASN A 245 -22.94 23.76 0.39
N GLN A 246 -23.93 23.35 1.19
CA GLN A 246 -24.99 22.43 0.77
C GLN A 246 -25.80 22.96 -0.42
N ALA A 247 -26.06 24.26 -0.47
CA ALA A 247 -26.84 24.89 -1.55
C ALA A 247 -26.15 24.78 -2.93
N GLN A 248 -24.82 24.74 -2.95
CA GLN A 248 -24.03 24.68 -4.19
C GLN A 248 -23.30 23.35 -4.38
N SER A 249 -23.52 22.37 -3.50
CA SER A 249 -22.76 21.10 -3.49
C SER A 249 -21.25 21.30 -3.68
N SER A 250 -20.68 22.28 -2.97
CA SER A 250 -19.28 22.68 -3.15
C SER A 250 -18.56 22.88 -1.80
N LEU A 251 -17.24 22.84 -1.82
CA LEU A 251 -16.40 23.08 -0.64
C LEU A 251 -15.99 24.56 -0.58
N VAL A 252 -16.04 25.13 0.62
CA VAL A 252 -15.57 26.50 0.91
C VAL A 252 -14.64 26.51 2.11
N LEU A 253 -13.74 27.50 2.18
CA LEU A 253 -12.77 27.62 3.27
C LEU A 253 -13.48 27.93 4.60
N VAL A 254 -12.92 27.41 5.70
CA VAL A 254 -13.36 27.80 7.04
C VAL A 254 -12.79 29.20 7.33
N GLY A 255 -13.68 30.18 7.55
CA GLY A 255 -13.30 31.59 7.78
C GLY A 255 -13.48 32.50 6.56
N ASP A 256 -13.56 31.93 5.36
CA ASP A 256 -13.87 32.66 4.12
C ASP A 256 -14.88 31.88 3.26
N PRO A 257 -16.20 32.14 3.43
CA PRO A 257 -17.25 31.42 2.72
C PRO A 257 -17.31 31.68 1.21
N PHE A 258 -16.60 32.70 0.71
CA PHE A 258 -16.60 33.05 -0.71
C PHE A 258 -15.44 32.39 -1.47
N SER A 259 -14.38 32.01 -0.76
CA SER A 259 -13.23 31.33 -1.34
C SER A 259 -13.40 29.82 -1.43
N LYS A 260 -13.16 29.28 -2.64
CA LYS A 260 -13.10 27.85 -2.92
C LYS A 260 -11.66 27.34 -2.84
N PRO A 261 -11.43 26.12 -2.34
CA PRO A 261 -10.09 25.52 -2.34
C PRO A 261 -9.54 25.35 -3.76
N THR A 262 -8.25 25.58 -3.95
CA THR A 262 -7.64 25.40 -5.28
C THR A 262 -7.33 23.92 -5.53
N ALA A 263 -8.06 23.28 -6.46
CA ALA A 263 -7.97 21.85 -6.79
C ALA A 263 -6.56 21.30 -7.07
N LYS A 264 -5.60 22.15 -7.46
CA LYS A 264 -4.22 21.73 -7.80
C LYS A 264 -3.17 22.08 -6.74
N LYS A 265 -3.51 22.81 -5.68
CA LYS A 265 -2.52 23.41 -4.77
C LYS A 265 -2.73 23.08 -3.31
N GLU A 266 -3.91 22.59 -2.92
CA GLU A 266 -4.27 22.48 -1.51
C GLU A 266 -4.97 21.16 -1.21
N PHE A 267 -4.46 20.43 -0.23
CA PHE A 267 -5.21 19.34 0.41
C PHE A 267 -6.31 19.93 1.28
N VAL A 268 -7.49 19.31 1.26
CA VAL A 268 -8.62 19.74 2.06
C VAL A 268 -9.10 18.64 2.99
N HIS A 269 -9.49 19.02 4.20
CA HIS A 269 -10.10 18.11 5.17
C HIS A 269 -11.30 18.78 5.87
N ILE A 270 -12.26 17.99 6.32
CA ILE A 270 -13.49 18.52 6.96
C ILE A 270 -13.42 18.38 8.48
N LYS A 271 -12.79 17.30 8.97
CA LYS A 271 -12.68 16.96 10.39
C LYS A 271 -11.25 17.11 10.86
N ASP A 272 -11.09 17.37 12.15
CA ASP A 272 -9.79 17.34 12.79
C ASP A 272 -9.30 15.90 12.95
N SER A 273 -7.99 15.71 12.87
CA SER A 273 -7.39 14.40 13.09
C SER A 273 -7.63 13.93 14.53
N PRO A 274 -8.01 12.65 14.74
CA PRO A 274 -8.17 12.10 16.07
C PRO A 274 -6.81 11.94 16.76
N ASN A 275 -6.86 11.68 18.07
CA ASN A 275 -5.68 11.20 18.78
C ASN A 275 -5.33 9.77 18.35
N TYR A 276 -4.12 9.58 17.80
CA TYR A 276 -3.58 8.29 17.36
C TYR A 276 -2.72 7.57 18.41
N CYS A 277 -2.57 8.13 19.61
CA CYS A 277 -1.78 7.55 20.71
C CYS A 277 -2.39 6.26 21.24
N ASP A 278 -3.70 6.27 21.45
CA ASP A 278 -4.43 5.17 22.09
C ASP A 278 -5.22 4.38 21.05
N ARG A 279 -5.31 3.07 21.27
CA ARG A 279 -6.03 2.16 20.39
C ARG A 279 -7.52 2.49 20.43
N LYS A 280 -8.12 2.70 19.26
CA LYS A 280 -9.58 2.83 19.08
C LYS A 280 -10.03 1.95 17.92
N ALA A 281 -10.47 0.73 18.25
CA ALA A 281 -10.85 -0.28 17.27
C ALA A 281 -12.00 0.17 16.36
N SER A 282 -12.99 0.90 16.91
CA SER A 282 -14.11 1.46 16.16
C SER A 282 -13.71 2.42 15.04
N LEU A 283 -12.55 3.09 15.19
CA LEU A 283 -12.00 4.03 14.21
C LEU A 283 -10.81 3.44 13.44
N GLY A 284 -10.49 2.15 13.63
CA GLY A 284 -9.32 1.53 13.00
C GLY A 284 -7.98 2.10 13.46
N ILE A 285 -7.94 2.76 14.64
CA ILE A 285 -6.73 3.33 15.23
C ILE A 285 -6.05 2.26 16.07
N LEU A 286 -4.80 1.93 15.74
CA LEU A 286 -4.05 0.88 16.41
C LEU A 286 -3.38 1.33 17.72
N GLY A 287 -3.16 2.64 17.89
CA GLY A 287 -2.37 3.20 18.98
C GLY A 287 -0.87 3.18 18.69
N THR A 288 -0.07 3.72 19.62
CA THR A 288 1.40 3.75 19.51
C THR A 288 2.12 2.81 20.47
N HIS A 289 1.40 2.06 21.30
CA HIS A 289 1.98 1.05 22.19
C HIS A 289 2.82 0.04 21.40
N GLY A 290 4.03 -0.25 21.90
CA GLY A 290 4.99 -1.18 21.29
C GLY A 290 5.64 -0.67 20.00
N ARG A 291 5.36 0.57 19.56
CA ARG A 291 6.04 1.13 18.39
C ARG A 291 7.46 1.53 18.72
N THR A 292 8.36 1.27 17.76
CA THR A 292 9.74 1.75 17.84
C THR A 292 9.80 3.27 17.76
N CYS A 293 10.64 3.87 18.58
CA CYS A 293 10.94 5.30 18.60
C CYS A 293 12.45 5.54 18.69
N VAL A 294 12.88 6.78 18.47
CA VAL A 294 14.28 7.21 18.59
C VAL A 294 14.42 8.16 19.77
N ARG A 295 15.35 7.87 20.68
CA ARG A 295 15.61 8.73 21.85
C ARG A 295 16.33 10.02 21.46
N ASP A 296 17.49 9.87 20.80
CA ASP A 296 18.38 10.98 20.45
C ASP A 296 18.30 11.26 18.94
N SER A 297 17.20 11.84 18.48
CA SER A 297 17.18 12.43 17.14
C SER A 297 17.52 13.91 17.25
N ASN A 298 18.63 14.31 16.63
CA ASN A 298 18.95 15.73 16.40
C ASN A 298 17.86 16.45 15.57
N ASP A 299 17.00 15.66 14.94
CA ASP A 299 15.82 16.13 14.23
C ASP A 299 14.60 16.17 15.16
N LYS A 300 13.86 17.29 15.14
CA LYS A 300 12.53 17.44 15.77
C LYS A 300 11.45 16.69 14.98
N GLU A 301 11.74 15.45 14.60
CA GLU A 301 10.85 14.59 13.83
C GLU A 301 9.84 13.86 14.73
N ALA A 302 8.78 13.34 14.14
CA ALA A 302 7.68 12.73 14.88
C ALA A 302 8.01 11.36 15.49
N ASP A 303 9.18 10.77 15.18
CA ASP A 303 9.67 9.49 15.72
C ASP A 303 10.46 9.63 17.02
N VAL A 304 10.69 10.86 17.50
CA VAL A 304 11.19 11.12 18.86
C VAL A 304 10.30 10.39 19.87
N CYS A 305 10.91 9.66 20.81
CA CYS A 305 10.16 8.87 21.79
C CYS A 305 9.11 9.67 22.57
N ASP A 306 9.40 10.91 22.97
CA ASP A 306 8.44 11.77 23.67
C ASP A 306 7.18 12.06 22.83
N ILE A 307 7.34 12.20 21.52
CA ILE A 307 6.25 12.45 20.58
C ILE A 307 5.53 11.14 20.25
N MET A 308 6.26 10.08 19.86
CA MET A 308 5.68 8.80 19.43
C MET A 308 4.93 8.10 20.56
N CYS A 309 5.50 8.13 21.77
CA CYS A 309 4.97 7.42 22.94
C CYS A 309 3.99 8.25 23.76
N CYS A 310 3.72 9.50 23.35
CA CYS A 310 2.68 10.36 23.93
C CYS A 310 2.84 10.56 25.45
N GLY A 311 4.07 10.69 25.93
CA GLY A 311 4.38 10.86 27.36
C GLY A 311 4.32 9.60 28.22
N ARG A 312 3.98 8.42 27.67
CA ARG A 312 3.94 7.15 28.43
C ARG A 312 5.33 6.58 28.76
N GLY A 313 6.39 7.14 28.18
CA GLY A 313 7.74 6.59 28.22
C GLY A 313 7.92 5.41 27.26
N TYR A 314 9.09 4.78 27.34
CA TYR A 314 9.50 3.70 26.45
C TYR A 314 10.37 2.68 27.18
N ASP A 315 10.33 1.43 26.73
CA ASP A 315 11.26 0.37 27.11
C ASP A 315 12.48 0.40 26.22
N THR A 316 13.65 0.09 26.77
CA THR A 316 14.90 -0.05 26.00
C THR A 316 15.37 -1.49 26.03
N ARG A 317 15.64 -2.07 24.86
CA ARG A 317 16.13 -3.45 24.73
C ARG A 317 17.31 -3.49 23.78
N ILE A 318 18.31 -4.32 24.09
CA ILE A 318 19.40 -4.63 23.16
C ILE A 318 18.98 -5.82 22.32
N VAL A 319 19.00 -5.67 21.00
CA VAL A 319 18.65 -6.74 20.06
C VAL A 319 19.80 -6.97 19.09
N MET A 320 20.12 -8.22 18.82
CA MET A 320 21.12 -8.56 17.81
C MET A 320 20.53 -8.36 16.41
N ARG A 321 20.99 -7.33 15.70
CA ARG A 321 20.60 -7.03 14.33
C ARG A 321 21.53 -7.74 13.36
N LYS A 322 20.96 -8.51 12.43
CA LYS A 322 21.71 -9.22 11.38
C LYS A 322 21.47 -8.58 10.02
N TRP A 323 22.53 -8.32 9.26
CA TRP A 323 22.43 -7.82 7.89
C TRP A 323 23.51 -8.41 6.97
N LYS A 324 23.33 -8.21 5.66
CA LYS A 324 24.32 -8.58 4.65
C LYS A 324 25.34 -7.45 4.51
N CYS A 325 26.60 -7.78 4.74
CA CYS A 325 27.71 -6.83 4.77
C CYS A 325 28.85 -7.32 3.89
N ARG A 326 29.80 -6.43 3.58
CA ARG A 326 31.03 -6.76 2.83
C ARG A 326 30.72 -7.55 1.54
N CYS A 327 29.72 -7.09 0.81
CA CYS A 327 29.26 -7.71 -0.42
C CYS A 327 30.28 -7.52 -1.53
N LYS A 328 30.68 -8.61 -2.20
CA LYS A 328 31.53 -8.59 -3.40
C LYS A 328 30.71 -9.06 -4.60
N PHE A 329 30.79 -8.31 -5.69
CA PHE A 329 30.23 -8.70 -6.98
C PHE A 329 31.22 -9.60 -7.70
N TYR A 330 30.75 -10.75 -8.17
CA TYR A 330 31.51 -11.66 -9.02
C TYR A 330 30.97 -11.54 -10.43
N TRP A 331 31.83 -11.06 -11.33
CA TRP A 331 31.50 -10.96 -12.74
C TRP A 331 31.31 -12.39 -13.30
N CYS A 332 30.14 -12.65 -13.89
CA CYS A 332 29.38 -13.93 -13.99
C CYS A 332 28.12 -14.05 -13.11
N CYS A 333 27.70 -12.89 -12.55
CA CYS A 333 26.31 -12.50 -12.26
C CYS A 333 25.76 -12.77 -10.84
N PHE A 334 26.62 -12.84 -9.82
CA PHE A 334 26.12 -12.94 -8.45
C PHE A 334 26.89 -12.08 -7.46
N VAL A 335 26.18 -11.67 -6.40
CA VAL A 335 26.73 -10.93 -5.27
C VAL A 335 26.86 -11.88 -4.09
N LYS A 336 28.09 -12.06 -3.58
CA LYS A 336 28.33 -12.81 -2.34
C LYS A 336 28.55 -11.85 -1.19
N CYS A 337 27.70 -11.93 -0.16
CA CYS A 337 27.80 -11.12 1.04
C CYS A 337 28.11 -11.99 2.27
N LYS A 338 28.83 -11.44 3.25
CA LYS A 338 28.94 -12.02 4.58
C LYS A 338 27.68 -11.67 5.40
N SER A 339 27.37 -12.49 6.40
CA SER A 339 26.35 -12.13 7.39
C SER A 339 27.06 -11.45 8.56
N CYS A 340 26.76 -10.18 8.80
CA CYS A 340 27.23 -9.43 9.97
C CYS A 340 26.13 -9.35 11.02
N THR A 341 26.55 -9.17 12.27
CA THR A 341 25.68 -8.94 13.41
C THR A 341 26.22 -7.75 14.22
N GLU A 342 25.33 -6.97 14.80
CA GLU A 342 25.63 -5.91 15.77
C GLU A 342 24.57 -5.92 16.85
N ASP A 343 24.97 -5.52 18.05
CA ASP A 343 24.02 -5.21 19.11
C ASP A 343 23.42 -3.83 18.84
N ALA A 344 22.11 -3.79 18.62
CA ALA A 344 21.36 -2.57 18.36
C ALA A 344 20.46 -2.27 19.55
N ILE A 345 20.49 -1.01 20.01
CA ILE A 345 19.56 -0.52 21.02
C ILE A 345 18.24 -0.17 20.33
N VAL A 346 17.14 -0.78 20.77
CA VAL A 346 15.79 -0.51 20.28
C VAL A 346 14.94 0.02 21.43
N GLN A 347 14.38 1.20 21.23
CA GLN A 347 13.37 1.77 22.12
C GLN A 347 11.96 1.50 21.60
N SER A 348 11.06 1.07 22.49
CA SER A 348 9.67 0.78 22.16
C SER A 348 8.72 1.45 23.14
N CYS A 349 7.68 2.12 22.63
CA CYS A 349 6.71 2.81 23.48
C CYS A 349 5.98 1.87 24.43
N LYS A 350 5.77 2.34 25.65
CA LYS A 350 4.90 1.70 26.65
C LYS A 350 3.41 1.91 26.36
#